data_AF-A0A1D2VAM3-F1
#
_entry.id   AF-A0A1D2VAM3-F1
#
_cell.length_a   1.000
_cell.length_b   1.000
_cell.length_c   1.000
_cell.angle_alpha   90.00
_cell.angle_beta   90.00
_cell.angle_gamma   90.00
#
_symmetry.space_group_name_H-M   'P 1'
#
loop_
_entity.id
_entity.type
_entity.pdbx_description
1 polymer ?
#
loop_
_entity_poly.entity_id
_entity_poly.type
_entity_poly.pdbx_seq_one_letter_code
_entity_poly.pdbx_strand_id
1 'polypeptide(L)'
;MGLYQDLLPLSTGIVVAASSFCLGIVYANFQYDYKTLIFKDGTEADFINSLNHYTTWANSPLKILHILHVVLGVGIFGFCIKIWKPTDDTYLFDYSCLFMFIASMIIYATNLKIGADSCIHGDWGEVDMKTGINVMAASQIMVVFLLTGVLFLQAGQFYSEFDFKRKTAKLEAEYREKENKAKKELNEKSEKNNQKNSKKHKNSKGEKVEAKSTGVEA
;
A
#
# COMPACT_ATOMS: atom_id res chain seq x y z
N MET A 1 -8.91 13.32 12.84
CA MET A 1 -8.74 11.92 12.37
C MET A 1 -8.58 11.81 10.84
N GLY A 2 -8.86 12.86 10.04
CA GLY A 2 -8.87 12.78 8.56
C GLY A 2 -7.51 12.84 7.84
N LEU A 3 -6.66 13.83 8.13
CA LEU A 3 -5.50 14.13 7.26
C LEU A 3 -4.53 12.95 7.02
N TYR A 4 -4.24 12.14 8.04
CA TYR A 4 -3.34 10.98 7.89
C TYR A 4 -3.97 9.85 7.05
N GLN A 5 -5.27 9.61 7.25
CA GLN A 5 -6.01 8.61 6.49
C GLN A 5 -6.11 9.00 5.01
N ASP A 6 -6.17 10.29 4.72
CA ASP A 6 -6.16 10.82 3.35
C ASP A 6 -4.77 10.75 2.70
N LEU A 7 -3.70 10.79 3.50
CA LEU A 7 -2.31 10.67 3.03
C LEU A 7 -1.90 9.23 2.69
N LEU A 8 -2.54 8.23 3.29
CA LEU A 8 -2.22 6.80 3.08
C LEU A 8 -2.35 6.36 1.61
N PRO A 9 -3.47 6.62 0.89
CA PRO A 9 -3.60 6.30 -0.53
C PRO A 9 -2.59 7.02 -1.41
N LEU A 10 -2.32 8.30 -1.12
CA LEU A 10 -1.30 9.09 -1.82
C LEU A 10 0.08 8.44 -1.65
N SER A 11 0.38 8.03 -0.43
CA SER A 11 1.64 7.37 -0.07
C SER A 11 1.84 6.06 -0.81
N THR A 12 0.80 5.23 -0.88
CA THR A 12 0.81 3.99 -1.69
C THR A 12 1.05 4.30 -3.16
N GLY A 13 0.38 5.33 -3.71
CA GLY A 13 0.61 5.80 -5.08
C GLY A 13 2.05 6.23 -5.33
N ILE A 14 2.65 6.98 -4.40
CA ILE A 14 4.06 7.40 -4.46
C ILE A 14 4.99 6.19 -4.50
N VAL A 15 4.80 5.22 -3.60
CA VAL A 15 5.62 3.99 -3.54
C VAL A 15 5.51 3.18 -4.82
N VAL A 16 4.29 2.96 -5.32
CA VAL A 16 4.05 2.21 -6.56
C VAL A 16 4.67 2.92 -7.76
N ALA A 17 4.52 4.25 -7.85
CA ALA A 17 5.11 5.04 -8.93
C ALA A 17 6.64 5.00 -8.89
N ALA A 18 7.26 5.19 -7.72
CA ALA A 18 8.72 5.16 -7.58
C ALA A 18 9.30 3.78 -7.92
N SER A 19 8.70 2.69 -7.43
CA SER A 19 9.11 1.32 -7.74
C SER A 19 8.95 1.00 -9.24
N SER A 20 7.85 1.45 -9.85
CA SER A 20 7.60 1.23 -11.29
C SER A 20 8.59 2.02 -12.17
N PHE A 21 8.91 3.25 -11.80
CA PHE A 21 9.94 4.05 -12.47
C PHE A 21 11.31 3.37 -12.43
N CYS A 22 11.71 2.88 -11.24
CA CYS A 22 12.98 2.16 -11.08
C CYS A 22 13.00 0.86 -11.89
N LEU A 23 11.91 0.10 -11.92
CA LEU A 23 11.77 -1.07 -12.80
C LEU A 23 11.89 -0.71 -14.28
N GLY A 24 11.34 0.43 -14.70
CA GLY A 24 11.50 0.94 -16.07
C GLY A 24 12.97 1.21 -16.43
N ILE A 25 13.75 1.75 -15.50
CA ILE A 25 15.20 1.95 -15.69
C ILE A 25 15.92 0.61 -15.85
N VAL A 26 15.62 -0.36 -14.98
CA VAL A 26 16.25 -1.68 -15.06
C VAL A 26 15.87 -2.38 -16.37
N TYR A 27 14.62 -2.28 -16.80
CA TYR A 27 14.17 -2.80 -18.08
C TYR A 27 14.92 -2.17 -19.26
N ALA A 28 15.21 -0.86 -19.23
CA ALA A 28 15.99 -0.20 -20.28
C ALA A 28 17.42 -0.75 -20.39
N ASN A 29 18.03 -1.15 -19.26
CA ASN A 29 19.36 -1.78 -19.23
C ASN A 29 19.34 -3.25 -19.68
N PHE A 30 18.20 -3.94 -19.52
CA PHE A 30 18.09 -5.37 -19.75
C PHE A 30 18.51 -5.83 -21.15
N GLN A 31 18.33 -5.01 -22.18
CA GLN A 31 18.75 -5.35 -23.55
C GLN A 31 20.27 -5.58 -23.68
N TYR A 32 21.07 -4.92 -22.83
CA TYR A 32 22.53 -5.04 -22.81
C TYR A 32 22.99 -6.21 -21.93
N ASP A 33 22.21 -6.53 -20.90
CA ASP A 33 22.53 -7.57 -19.91
C ASP A 33 21.97 -8.94 -20.26
N TYR A 34 20.98 -9.00 -21.15
CA TYR A 34 20.29 -10.24 -21.50
C TYR A 34 21.26 -11.33 -21.97
N LYS A 35 22.23 -10.95 -22.81
CA LYS A 35 23.19 -11.89 -23.39
C LYS A 35 24.43 -12.15 -22.54
N THR A 36 24.73 -11.28 -21.58
CA THR A 36 25.86 -11.50 -20.65
C THR A 36 25.45 -12.45 -19.52
N LEU A 37 24.20 -12.36 -19.06
CA LEU A 37 23.71 -13.15 -17.93
C LEU A 37 22.98 -14.44 -18.32
N ILE A 38 22.04 -14.39 -19.27
CA ILE A 38 21.09 -15.49 -19.52
C ILE A 38 21.66 -16.51 -20.53
N PHE A 39 22.45 -16.06 -21.48
CA PHE A 39 23.08 -16.93 -22.47
C PHE A 39 24.47 -17.38 -22.01
N LYS A 40 24.68 -18.70 -21.95
CA LYS A 40 25.96 -19.30 -21.54
C LYS A 40 27.10 -19.03 -22.53
N ASP A 41 26.76 -18.66 -23.77
CA ASP A 41 27.68 -18.42 -24.88
C ASP A 41 27.72 -16.94 -25.29
N GLY A 42 27.60 -16.02 -24.34
CA GLY A 42 27.73 -14.58 -24.60
C GLY A 42 29.02 -14.28 -25.36
N THR A 43 28.90 -13.67 -26.53
CA THR A 43 30.07 -13.38 -27.37
C THR A 43 30.88 -12.24 -26.78
N GLU A 44 32.16 -12.14 -27.14
CA GLU A 44 32.99 -10.99 -26.71
C GLU A 44 32.37 -9.65 -27.12
N ALA A 45 31.71 -9.60 -28.29
CA ALA A 45 30.99 -8.42 -28.74
C ALA A 45 29.81 -8.03 -27.81
N ASP A 46 29.11 -9.01 -27.22
CA ASP A 46 28.02 -8.73 -26.28
C ASP A 46 28.54 -8.12 -24.97
N PHE A 47 29.67 -8.62 -24.47
CA PHE A 47 30.35 -8.04 -23.30
C PHE A 47 30.86 -6.63 -23.57
N ILE A 48 31.45 -6.38 -24.75
CA ILE A 48 31.90 -5.03 -25.16
C ILE A 48 30.69 -4.08 -25.29
N ASN A 49 29.56 -4.56 -25.81
CA ASN A 49 28.34 -3.76 -25.89
C ASN A 49 27.83 -3.34 -24.51
N SER A 50 27.79 -4.28 -23.55
CA SER A 50 27.41 -3.98 -22.15
C SER A 50 28.43 -3.04 -21.49
N LEU A 51 29.73 -3.25 -21.69
CA LEU A 51 30.79 -2.35 -21.22
C LEU A 51 30.59 -0.92 -21.73
N ASN A 52 30.36 -0.75 -23.03
CA ASN A 52 30.16 0.56 -23.65
C ASN A 52 28.89 1.25 -23.12
N HIS A 53 27.82 0.48 -22.91
CA HIS A 53 26.59 0.99 -22.30
C HIS A 53 26.83 1.51 -20.89
N TYR A 54 27.44 0.71 -20.01
CA TYR A 54 27.72 1.13 -18.63
C TYR A 54 28.76 2.24 -18.53
N THR A 55 29.74 2.29 -19.45
CA THR A 55 30.67 3.43 -19.58
C THR A 55 29.94 4.70 -19.96
N THR A 56 28.99 4.63 -20.90
CA THR A 56 28.16 5.77 -21.28
C THR A 56 27.28 6.23 -20.12
N TRP A 57 26.70 5.28 -19.38
CA TRP A 57 25.91 5.57 -18.19
C TRP A 57 26.73 6.24 -17.09
N ALA A 58 27.95 5.79 -16.85
CA ALA A 58 28.85 6.36 -15.85
C ALA A 58 29.33 7.78 -16.21
N ASN A 59 29.54 8.06 -17.49
CA ASN A 59 29.91 9.39 -18.01
C ASN A 59 28.71 10.34 -18.21
N SER A 60 27.49 9.87 -17.91
CA SER A 60 26.28 10.68 -18.03
C SER A 60 26.35 11.93 -17.13
N PRO A 61 25.84 13.09 -17.59
CA PRO A 61 25.88 14.31 -16.78
C PRO A 61 25.15 14.10 -15.44
N LEU A 62 25.75 14.59 -14.35
CA LEU A 62 25.28 14.37 -12.97
C LEU A 62 23.79 14.72 -12.76
N LYS A 63 23.24 15.66 -13.53
CA LYS A 63 21.83 16.03 -13.49
C LYS A 63 20.89 14.82 -13.72
N ILE A 64 21.26 13.90 -14.61
CA ILE A 64 20.46 12.71 -14.90
C ILE A 64 20.47 11.75 -13.70
N LEU A 65 21.62 11.56 -13.06
CA LEU A 65 21.70 10.78 -11.82
C LEU A 65 20.89 11.42 -10.70
N HIS A 66 20.90 12.74 -10.54
CA HIS A 66 20.08 13.40 -9.50
C HIS A 66 18.58 13.13 -9.67
N ILE A 67 18.07 13.05 -10.90
CA ILE A 67 16.65 12.69 -11.14
C ILE A 67 16.34 11.32 -10.55
N LEU A 68 17.20 10.32 -10.78
CA LEU A 68 17.05 8.99 -10.19
C LEU A 68 17.04 9.05 -8.66
N HIS A 69 18.00 9.74 -8.05
CA HIS A 69 18.07 9.85 -6.59
C HIS A 69 16.87 10.59 -6.00
N VAL A 70 16.32 11.59 -6.70
CA VAL A 70 15.08 12.26 -6.30
C VAL A 70 13.91 11.28 -6.30
N VAL A 71 13.76 10.44 -7.33
CA VAL A 71 12.68 9.43 -7.37
C VAL A 71 12.85 8.40 -6.25
N LEU A 72 14.08 7.94 -6.00
CA LEU A 72 14.37 7.05 -4.87
C LEU A 72 14.03 7.70 -3.52
N GLY A 73 14.41 8.97 -3.34
CA GLY A 73 14.09 9.75 -2.13
C GLY A 73 12.59 9.95 -1.94
N VAL A 74 11.85 10.23 -3.00
CA VAL A 74 10.39 10.32 -2.99
C VAL A 74 9.75 8.96 -2.64
N GLY A 75 10.30 7.86 -3.14
CA GLY A 75 9.88 6.50 -2.76
C GLY A 75 10.06 6.22 -1.27
N ILE A 76 11.24 6.54 -0.72
CA ILE A 76 11.52 6.43 0.73
C ILE A 76 10.56 7.32 1.53
N PHE A 77 10.33 8.55 1.08
CA PHE A 77 9.39 9.46 1.73
C PHE A 77 7.97 8.88 1.78
N GLY A 78 7.52 8.21 0.72
CA GLY A 78 6.28 7.44 0.73
C GLY A 78 6.28 6.36 1.83
N PHE A 79 7.34 5.58 1.98
CA PHE A 79 7.40 4.60 3.08
C PHE A 79 7.39 5.27 4.46
N CYS A 80 8.06 6.41 4.64
CA CYS A 80 8.04 7.16 5.90
C CYS A 80 6.63 7.60 6.29
N ILE A 81 5.80 8.03 5.33
CA ILE A 81 4.39 8.39 5.61
C ILE A 81 3.62 7.16 6.09
N LYS A 82 3.75 6.00 5.43
CA LYS A 82 3.02 4.77 5.82
C LYS A 82 3.43 4.26 7.22
N ILE A 83 4.71 4.38 7.56
CA ILE A 83 5.27 3.85 8.82
C ILE A 83 5.03 4.79 10.00
N TRP A 84 4.65 6.05 9.78
CA TRP A 84 4.46 7.04 10.84
C TRP A 84 3.43 6.60 11.90
N LYS A 85 2.34 5.95 11.49
CA LYS A 85 1.39 5.27 12.39
C LYS A 85 1.07 3.88 11.85
N PRO A 86 1.82 2.86 12.28
CA PRO A 86 1.59 1.48 11.89
C PRO A 86 0.21 1.03 12.37
N THR A 87 -0.49 0.26 11.54
CA THR A 87 -1.72 -0.46 11.93
C THR A 87 -1.36 -1.93 12.13
N ASP A 88 -1.94 -2.57 13.14
CA ASP A 88 -1.59 -3.95 13.54
C ASP A 88 -1.76 -4.99 12.41
N ASP A 89 -2.60 -4.70 11.41
CA ASP A 89 -2.88 -5.61 10.30
C ASP A 89 -2.00 -5.38 9.06
N THR A 90 -1.34 -4.22 8.94
CA THR A 90 -0.61 -3.83 7.71
C THR A 90 0.88 -3.60 7.92
N TYR A 91 1.36 -3.51 9.17
CA TYR A 91 2.74 -3.16 9.47
C TYR A 91 3.76 -4.09 8.79
N LEU A 92 3.48 -5.40 8.73
CA LEU A 92 4.39 -6.36 8.11
C LEU A 92 4.53 -6.13 6.61
N PHE A 93 3.44 -5.79 5.92
CA PHE A 93 3.49 -5.44 4.49
C PHE A 93 4.34 -4.19 4.26
N ASP A 94 4.16 -3.15 5.08
CA ASP A 94 4.88 -1.89 4.96
C ASP A 94 6.38 -2.03 5.24
N TYR A 95 6.77 -2.76 6.29
CA TYR A 95 8.18 -3.01 6.61
C TYR A 95 8.86 -3.91 5.59
N SER A 96 8.20 -4.97 5.11
CA SER A 96 8.77 -5.83 4.07
C SER A 96 8.97 -5.06 2.76
N CYS A 97 8.04 -4.19 2.37
CA CYS A 97 8.20 -3.34 1.20
C CYS A 97 9.37 -2.35 1.37
N LEU A 98 9.46 -1.69 2.53
CA LEU A 98 10.59 -0.78 2.81
C LEU A 98 11.91 -1.55 2.74
N PHE A 99 12.00 -2.73 3.37
CA PHE A 99 13.20 -3.55 3.35
C PHE A 99 13.63 -3.89 1.92
N MET A 100 12.71 -4.37 1.07
CA MET A 100 13.03 -4.71 -0.31
C MET A 100 13.46 -3.49 -1.13
N PHE A 101 12.82 -2.33 -0.90
CA PHE A 101 13.18 -1.08 -1.58
C PHE A 101 14.54 -0.53 -1.15
N ILE A 102 14.89 -0.62 0.14
CA ILE A 102 16.21 -0.23 0.62
C ILE A 102 17.27 -1.23 0.14
N ALA A 103 16.98 -2.53 0.17
CA ALA A 103 17.89 -3.54 -0.35
C ALA A 103 18.22 -3.31 -1.84
N SER A 104 17.22 -2.96 -2.65
CA SER A 104 17.45 -2.64 -4.06
C SER A 104 18.29 -1.37 -4.24
N MET A 105 18.10 -0.35 -3.39
CA MET A 105 18.92 0.85 -3.38
C MET A 105 20.38 0.56 -2.99
N ILE A 106 20.61 -0.32 -2.01
CA ILE A 106 21.95 -0.75 -1.62
C ILE A 106 22.64 -1.45 -2.79
N ILE A 107 21.97 -2.41 -3.44
CA ILE A 107 22.52 -3.12 -4.62
C ILE A 107 22.83 -2.13 -5.74
N TYR A 108 21.97 -1.14 -5.97
CA TYR A 108 22.24 -0.07 -6.92
C TYR A 108 23.51 0.71 -6.56
N ALA A 109 23.67 1.11 -5.31
CA ALA A 109 24.82 1.89 -4.87
C ALA A 109 26.13 1.08 -4.92
N THR A 110 26.12 -0.16 -4.43
CA THR A 110 27.34 -0.96 -4.25
C THR A 110 27.73 -1.73 -5.51
N ASN A 111 26.77 -2.23 -6.28
CA ASN A 111 27.09 -3.11 -7.40
C ASN A 111 26.99 -2.36 -8.72
N LEU A 112 25.90 -1.62 -8.95
CA LEU A 112 25.68 -0.94 -10.23
C LEU A 112 26.53 0.32 -10.34
N LYS A 113 26.52 1.20 -9.34
CA LYS A 113 27.26 2.46 -9.44
C LYS A 113 28.78 2.27 -9.38
N ILE A 114 29.26 1.40 -8.49
CA ILE A 114 30.69 1.04 -8.44
C ILE A 114 31.09 0.29 -9.71
N GLY A 115 30.32 -0.72 -10.15
CA GLY A 115 30.65 -1.45 -11.37
C GLY A 115 30.68 -0.57 -12.63
N ALA A 116 29.80 0.43 -12.72
CA ALA A 116 29.85 1.38 -13.82
C ALA A 116 31.07 2.31 -13.78
N ASP A 117 31.59 2.60 -12.59
CA ASP A 117 32.87 3.31 -12.44
C ASP A 117 34.05 2.42 -12.87
N SER A 118 34.02 1.13 -12.53
CA SER A 118 34.96 0.13 -13.02
C SER A 118 34.99 0.02 -14.55
N CYS A 119 33.85 0.21 -15.24
CA CYS A 119 33.80 0.25 -16.71
C CYS A 119 34.64 1.40 -17.31
N ILE A 120 34.77 2.53 -16.61
CA ILE A 120 35.60 3.67 -17.07
C ILE A 120 37.08 3.38 -16.84
N HIS A 121 37.41 2.94 -15.62
CA HIS A 121 38.81 2.82 -15.18
C HIS A 121 39.47 1.50 -15.58
N GLY A 122 38.66 0.50 -15.95
CA GLY A 122 39.14 -0.87 -16.19
C GLY A 122 39.60 -1.58 -14.92
N ASP A 123 39.30 -1.04 -13.75
CA ASP A 123 39.63 -1.63 -12.45
C ASP A 123 38.47 -2.47 -11.92
N TRP A 124 38.62 -3.79 -12.04
CA TRP A 124 37.63 -4.79 -11.63
C TRP A 124 38.03 -5.51 -10.33
N GLY A 125 39.09 -5.05 -9.64
CA GLY A 125 39.61 -5.70 -8.45
C GLY A 125 40.15 -7.10 -8.71
N GLU A 126 39.64 -8.10 -7.99
CA GLU A 126 40.11 -9.50 -8.08
C GLU A 126 39.52 -10.28 -9.25
N VAL A 127 38.55 -9.71 -9.98
CA VAL A 127 37.85 -10.39 -11.08
C VAL A 127 38.18 -9.78 -12.43
N ASP A 128 37.99 -10.55 -13.50
CA ASP A 128 38.10 -10.03 -14.86
C ASP A 128 36.85 -9.24 -15.26
N MET A 129 36.98 -8.43 -16.32
CA MET A 129 35.91 -7.59 -16.85
C MET A 129 34.61 -8.36 -17.14
N LYS A 130 34.68 -9.56 -17.71
CA LYS A 130 33.46 -10.32 -18.07
C LYS A 130 32.72 -10.78 -16.82
N THR A 131 33.47 -11.27 -15.83
CA THR A 131 32.90 -11.61 -14.52
C THR A 131 32.28 -10.38 -13.84
N GLY A 132 32.96 -9.23 -13.86
CA GLY A 132 32.44 -7.98 -13.32
C GLY A 132 31.12 -7.53 -13.98
N ILE A 133 31.05 -7.57 -15.31
CA ILE A 133 29.83 -7.27 -16.07
C ILE A 133 28.71 -8.26 -15.73
N ASN A 134 29.02 -9.55 -15.56
CA ASN A 134 28.04 -10.55 -15.15
C ASN A 134 27.49 -10.28 -13.75
N VAL A 135 28.32 -9.83 -12.81
CA VAL A 135 27.88 -9.43 -11.46
C VAL A 135 26.94 -8.22 -11.53
N MET A 136 27.23 -7.24 -12.40
CA MET A 136 26.32 -6.11 -12.64
C MET A 136 24.98 -6.57 -13.21
N ALA A 137 25.01 -7.41 -14.25
CA ALA A 137 23.80 -7.95 -14.87
C ALA A 137 22.95 -8.78 -13.88
N ALA A 138 23.59 -9.62 -13.07
CA ALA A 138 22.91 -10.38 -12.01
C ALA A 138 22.29 -9.44 -10.95
N SER A 139 22.97 -8.35 -10.62
CA SER A 139 22.48 -7.33 -9.69
C SER A 139 21.22 -6.63 -10.21
N GLN A 140 21.13 -6.35 -11.52
CA GLN A 140 19.90 -5.83 -12.13
C GLN A 140 18.72 -6.79 -11.93
N ILE A 141 18.92 -8.09 -12.16
CA ILE A 141 17.87 -9.09 -11.95
C ILE A 141 17.45 -9.18 -10.49
N MET A 142 18.39 -9.11 -9.55
CA MET A 142 18.09 -9.06 -8.13
C MET A 142 17.20 -7.84 -7.79
N VAL A 143 17.53 -6.68 -8.35
CA VAL A 143 16.71 -5.46 -8.21
C VAL A 143 15.31 -5.65 -8.80
N VAL A 144 15.17 -6.32 -9.96
CA VAL A 144 13.85 -6.65 -10.53
C VAL A 144 13.03 -7.49 -9.55
N PHE A 145 13.61 -8.55 -8.98
CA PHE A 145 12.89 -9.40 -8.01
C PHE A 145 12.45 -8.60 -6.78
N LEU A 146 13.32 -7.78 -6.21
CA LEU A 146 13.01 -6.97 -5.03
C LEU A 146 11.90 -5.94 -5.32
N LEU A 147 12.03 -5.15 -6.39
CA LEU A 147 11.06 -4.11 -6.73
C LEU A 147 9.72 -4.69 -7.20
N THR A 148 9.74 -5.80 -7.92
CA THR A 148 8.51 -6.54 -8.27
C THR A 148 7.85 -7.09 -7.02
N GLY A 149 8.63 -7.59 -6.05
CA GLY A 149 8.16 -7.97 -4.72
C GLY A 149 7.44 -6.83 -3.99
N VAL A 150 7.99 -5.61 -4.05
CA VAL A 150 7.32 -4.41 -3.53
C VAL A 150 5.95 -4.22 -4.20
N LEU A 151 5.87 -4.27 -5.54
CA LEU A 151 4.59 -4.09 -6.24
C LEU A 151 3.57 -5.17 -5.88
N PHE A 152 3.99 -6.44 -5.78
CA PHE A 152 3.12 -7.54 -5.36
C PHE A 152 2.60 -7.35 -3.93
N LEU A 153 3.46 -6.95 -2.99
CA LEU A 153 3.05 -6.70 -1.62
C LEU A 153 2.13 -5.48 -1.50
N GLN A 154 2.38 -4.40 -2.25
CA GLN A 154 1.46 -3.24 -2.29
C GLN A 154 0.10 -3.64 -2.87
N ALA A 155 0.05 -4.47 -3.91
CA ALA A 155 -1.21 -5.01 -4.45
C ALA A 155 -1.91 -5.93 -3.44
N GLY A 156 -1.16 -6.76 -2.70
CA GLY A 156 -1.68 -7.60 -1.63
C GLY A 156 -2.26 -6.79 -0.48
N GLN A 157 -1.59 -5.72 -0.06
CA GLN A 157 -2.10 -4.80 0.94
C GLN A 157 -3.39 -4.13 0.47
N PHE A 158 -3.44 -3.64 -0.77
CA PHE A 158 -4.65 -3.06 -1.35
C PHE A 158 -5.82 -4.06 -1.34
N TYR A 159 -5.57 -5.32 -1.70
CA TYR A 159 -6.58 -6.38 -1.66
C TYR A 159 -7.09 -6.65 -0.23
N SER A 160 -6.18 -6.74 0.75
CA SER A 160 -6.51 -6.95 2.17
C SER A 160 -7.34 -5.80 2.72
N GLU A 161 -6.98 -4.55 2.43
CA GLU A 161 -7.72 -3.36 2.86
C GLU A 161 -9.11 -3.30 2.20
N PHE A 162 -9.19 -3.67 0.92
CA PHE A 162 -10.46 -3.70 0.19
C PHE A 162 -11.42 -4.74 0.76
N ASP A 163 -10.95 -5.96 1.00
CA ASP A 163 -11.78 -7.02 1.59
C ASP A 163 -12.19 -6.67 3.03
N PHE A 164 -11.28 -6.10 3.82
CA PHE A 164 -11.58 -5.64 5.17
C PHE A 164 -12.71 -4.61 5.16
N LYS A 165 -12.58 -3.52 4.39
CA LYS A 165 -13.60 -2.47 4.27
C LYS A 165 -14.97 -3.03 3.87
N ARG A 166 -15.00 -4.01 2.97
CA ARG A 166 -16.24 -4.68 2.54
C ARG A 166 -16.90 -5.48 3.66
N LYS A 167 -16.13 -6.16 4.51
CA LYS A 167 -16.65 -6.92 5.65
C LYS A 167 -17.16 -6.01 6.75
N THR A 168 -16.44 -4.94 7.08
CA THR A 168 -16.85 -3.97 8.12
C THR A 168 -18.14 -3.25 7.71
N ALA A 169 -18.28 -2.85 6.44
CA ALA A 169 -19.50 -2.19 5.96
C ALA A 169 -20.76 -3.08 6.09
N LYS A 170 -20.64 -4.39 5.81
CA LYS A 170 -21.75 -5.35 5.99
C LYS A 170 -22.12 -5.50 7.46
N LEU A 171 -21.13 -5.68 8.31
CA LEU A 171 -21.30 -5.80 9.76
C LEU A 171 -22.00 -4.56 10.34
N GLU A 172 -21.56 -3.36 9.96
CA GLU A 172 -22.21 -2.11 10.38
C GLU A 172 -23.65 -1.96 9.87
N ALA A 173 -23.95 -2.42 8.66
CA ALA A 173 -25.31 -2.42 8.13
C ALA A 173 -26.22 -3.36 8.95
N GLU A 174 -25.73 -4.56 9.29
CA GLU A 174 -26.46 -5.50 10.15
C GLU A 174 -26.70 -4.93 11.56
N TYR A 175 -25.72 -4.25 12.16
CA TYR A 175 -25.90 -3.57 13.45
C TYR A 175 -26.91 -2.43 13.37
N ARG A 176 -26.86 -1.60 12.32
CA ARG A 176 -27.84 -0.53 12.09
C ARG A 176 -29.25 -1.06 11.90
N GLU A 177 -29.43 -2.19 11.20
CA GLU A 177 -30.72 -2.84 11.07
C GLU A 177 -31.26 -3.37 12.41
N LYS A 178 -30.39 -3.99 13.22
CA LYS A 178 -30.75 -4.48 14.56
C LYS A 178 -31.14 -3.33 15.50
N GLU A 179 -30.37 -2.24 15.52
CA GLU A 179 -30.72 -1.03 16.28
C GLU A 179 -32.06 -0.43 15.82
N ASN A 180 -32.28 -0.34 14.51
CA ASN A 180 -33.53 0.20 13.95
C ASN A 180 -34.73 -0.68 14.29
N LYS A 181 -34.59 -2.02 14.26
CA LYS A 181 -35.62 -2.96 14.71
C LYS A 181 -35.90 -2.81 16.20
N ALA A 182 -34.87 -2.75 17.05
CA ALA A 182 -35.01 -2.55 18.48
C ALA A 182 -35.68 -1.21 18.83
N LYS A 183 -35.32 -0.12 18.14
CA LYS A 183 -35.95 1.20 18.30
C LYS A 183 -37.42 1.19 17.87
N LYS A 184 -37.76 0.50 16.76
CA LYS A 184 -39.16 0.31 16.34
C LYS A 184 -39.96 -0.49 17.37
N GLU A 185 -39.42 -1.58 17.89
CA GLU A 185 -40.07 -2.39 18.94
C GLU A 185 -40.29 -1.61 20.26
N LEU A 186 -39.33 -0.74 20.64
CA LEU A 186 -39.46 0.14 21.81
C LEU A 186 -40.52 1.22 21.58
N ASN A 187 -40.56 1.85 20.40
CA ASN A 187 -41.58 2.83 20.05
C ASN A 187 -42.98 2.19 20.04
N GLU A 188 -43.16 1.03 19.41
CA GLU A 188 -44.44 0.29 19.41
C GLU A 188 -44.91 -0.12 20.81
N LYS A 189 -43.98 -0.51 21.71
CA LYS A 189 -44.31 -0.80 23.12
C LYS A 189 -44.71 0.48 23.87
N SER A 190 -44.05 1.60 23.58
CA SER A 190 -44.37 2.90 24.19
C SER A 190 -45.76 3.42 23.76
N GLU A 191 -46.11 3.27 22.47
CA GLU A 191 -47.43 3.63 21.93
C GLU A 191 -48.56 2.75 22.47
N LYS A 192 -48.34 1.43 22.58
CA LYS A 192 -49.31 0.51 23.21
C LYS A 192 -49.53 0.83 24.70
N ASN A 193 -48.48 1.23 25.43
CA ASN A 193 -48.60 1.65 26.83
C ASN A 193 -49.32 3.01 26.97
N ASN A 194 -49.07 3.97 26.08
CA ASN A 194 -49.77 5.25 26.08
C ASN A 194 -51.26 5.09 25.76
N GLN A 195 -51.63 4.20 24.82
CA GLN A 195 -53.03 3.87 24.54
C GLN A 195 -53.72 3.17 25.72
N LYS A 196 -53.02 2.29 26.44
CA LYS A 196 -53.54 1.64 27.67
C LYS A 196 -53.78 2.65 28.79
N ASN A 197 -52.86 3.60 29.00
CA ASN A 197 -53.01 4.66 30.01
C ASN A 197 -54.12 5.66 29.65
N SER A 198 -54.28 6.00 28.37
CA SER A 198 -55.39 6.83 27.86
C SER A 198 -56.76 6.17 28.10
N LYS A 199 -56.89 4.86 27.85
CA LYS A 199 -58.11 4.10 28.18
C LYS A 199 -58.39 4.04 29.69
N LYS A 200 -57.36 3.88 30.52
CA LYS A 200 -57.50 3.87 31.99
C LYS A 200 -57.94 5.23 32.55
N HIS A 201 -57.45 6.33 31.98
CA HIS A 201 -57.88 7.69 32.35
C HIS A 201 -59.30 8.03 31.88
N LYS A 202 -59.75 7.49 30.73
CA LYS A 202 -61.17 7.57 30.30
C LYS A 202 -62.09 6.75 31.21
N ASN A 203 -61.71 5.54 31.61
CA ASN A 203 -62.52 4.72 32.52
C ASN A 203 -62.67 5.35 33.91
N SER A 204 -61.60 5.95 34.47
CA SER A 204 -61.69 6.62 35.78
C SER A 204 -62.51 7.92 35.77
N LYS A 205 -62.78 8.50 34.60
CA LYS A 205 -63.69 9.64 34.43
C LYS A 205 -65.14 9.21 34.22
N GLY A 206 -65.38 8.05 33.60
CA GLY A 206 -66.73 7.45 33.48
C GLY A 206 -67.28 6.98 34.83
N GLU A 207 -66.45 6.29 35.62
CA GLU A 207 -66.85 5.73 36.92
C GLU A 207 -67.17 6.81 37.97
N LYS A 208 -66.52 7.99 37.87
CA LYS A 208 -66.83 9.17 38.71
C LYS A 208 -68.11 9.92 38.32
N VAL A 209 -68.62 9.72 37.10
CA VAL A 209 -69.87 10.36 36.63
C VAL A 209 -71.07 9.47 36.97
N GLU A 210 -70.92 8.15 36.90
CA GLU A 210 -72.00 7.20 37.19
C GLU A 210 -72.31 7.11 38.71
N ALA A 211 -71.28 7.13 39.57
CA ALA A 211 -71.43 7.15 41.03
C ALA A 211 -72.05 8.43 41.61
N LYS A 212 -72.24 9.49 40.79
CA LYS A 212 -72.86 10.75 41.21
C LYS A 212 -74.33 10.88 40.79
N SER A 213 -74.88 9.91 40.04
CA SER A 213 -76.26 9.97 39.51
C SER A 213 -77.27 9.05 40.19
N THR A 214 -76.84 8.16 41.09
CA THR A 214 -77.71 7.20 41.79
C THR A 214 -77.88 7.47 43.29
N GLY A 215 -77.54 8.68 43.73
CA GLY A 215 -77.77 9.11 45.11
C GLY A 215 -78.76 10.26 45.21
N VAL A 216 -79.87 10.00 45.92
CA VAL A 216 -80.89 10.92 46.48
C VAL A 216 -82.21 10.97 45.70
N GLU A 217 -83.11 10.05 46.08
CA GLU A 217 -84.56 10.32 46.17
C GLU A 217 -84.82 11.35 47.29
N ALA A 218 -85.52 12.43 46.96
CA ALA A 218 -86.39 13.22 47.83
C ALA A 218 -87.27 14.13 46.95
#